data_AF-A0A4Y2VBN1-F1
#
_entry.id   AF-A0A4Y2VBN1-F1
#
_cell.length_a   1.000
_cell.length_b   1.000
_cell.length_c   1.000
_cell.angle_alpha   90.00
_cell.angle_beta   90.00
_cell.angle_gamma   90.00
#
_symmetry.space_group_name_H-M   'P 1'
#
loop_
_entity.id
_entity.type
_entity.pdbx_description
1 polymer ?
#
loop_
_entity_poly.entity_id
_entity_poly.type
_entity_poly.pdbx_seq_one_letter_code
_entity_poly.pdbx_strand_id
1 'polypeptide(L)'
;MAREEGILGIKKFEGTNFYTVKFRRNDRVQPLALMSNAIKVHNESVSINPTTLFQRFSITEQSDEEIHDFLKYEQFSFPLPVFDEDGM
;
A
#
# COMPACT_ATOMS: atom_id res chain seq x y z
N MET A 1 -2.57 -6.25 -8.81
CA MET A 1 -1.20 -6.58 -8.38
C MET A 1 -1.08 -7.82 -7.48
N ALA A 2 -1.50 -7.81 -6.20
CA ALA A 2 -1.27 -8.94 -5.28
C ALA A 2 -1.97 -10.26 -5.71
N ARG A 3 -3.18 -10.14 -6.26
CA ARG A 3 -3.93 -11.28 -6.82
C ARG A 3 -3.24 -11.91 -8.03
N GLU A 4 -2.68 -11.09 -8.92
CA GLU A 4 -2.00 -11.55 -10.14
C GLU A 4 -0.68 -12.25 -9.80
N GLU A 5 0.09 -11.70 -8.87
CA GLU A 5 1.30 -12.33 -8.34
C GLU A 5 0.98 -13.66 -7.62
N GLY A 6 -0.14 -13.70 -6.88
CA GLY A 6 -0.65 -14.94 -6.30
C GLY A 6 -1.00 -15.99 -7.35
N ILE A 7 -1.71 -15.61 -8.42
CA ILE A 7 -2.06 -16.50 -9.53
C ILE A 7 -0.80 -16.98 -10.25
N LEU A 8 0.17 -16.09 -10.51
CA LEU A 8 1.44 -16.43 -11.14
C LEU A 8 2.26 -17.39 -10.26
N GLY A 9 2.26 -17.16 -8.95
CA GLY A 9 2.88 -18.03 -7.97
C GLY A 9 2.27 -19.43 -7.97
N ILE A 10 0.95 -19.54 -7.99
CA ILE A 10 0.25 -20.84 -8.03
C ILE A 10 0.52 -21.56 -9.36
N LYS A 11 0.47 -20.84 -10.49
CA LYS A 11 0.79 -21.42 -11.81
C LYS A 11 2.18 -22.04 -11.89
N LYS A 12 3.18 -21.50 -11.16
CA LYS A 12 4.53 -22.08 -11.11
C LYS A 12 4.58 -23.47 -10.49
N PHE A 13 3.59 -23.83 -9.67
CA PHE A 13 3.52 -25.13 -9.00
C PHE A 13 2.53 -26.08 -9.68
N GLU A 14 1.75 -25.61 -10.64
CA GLU A 14 0.82 -26.42 -11.41
C GLU A 14 1.58 -27.53 -12.17
N GLY A 15 1.19 -28.79 -11.95
CA GLY A 15 1.85 -29.96 -12.56
C GLY A 15 3.13 -30.44 -11.85
N THR A 16 3.59 -29.77 -10.79
CA THR A 16 4.70 -30.25 -9.95
C THR A 16 4.22 -31.07 -8.76
N ASN A 17 5.04 -32.03 -8.31
CA ASN A 17 4.70 -32.86 -7.16
C ASN A 17 4.90 -32.10 -5.85
N PHE A 18 3.98 -32.22 -4.90
CA PHE A 18 3.96 -31.37 -3.71
C PHE A 18 5.26 -31.44 -2.89
N TYR A 19 5.92 -32.59 -2.85
CA TYR A 19 7.17 -32.76 -2.10
C TYR A 19 8.38 -32.03 -2.72
N THR A 20 8.31 -31.61 -3.98
CA THR A 20 9.38 -30.84 -4.65
C THR A 20 9.20 -29.34 -4.49
N VAL A 21 8.01 -28.89 -4.09
CA VAL A 21 7.70 -27.48 -3.86
C VAL A 21 8.51 -26.97 -2.66
N LYS A 22 9.35 -25.95 -2.89
CA LYS A 22 10.11 -25.26 -1.85
C LYS A 22 9.83 -23.77 -1.91
N PHE A 23 9.35 -23.21 -0.80
CA PHE A 23 9.19 -21.76 -0.66
C PHE A 23 10.49 -21.15 -0.14
N ARG A 24 11.10 -20.24 -0.92
CA ARG A 24 12.24 -19.45 -0.44
C ARG A 24 11.73 -18.23 0.31
N ARG A 25 12.52 -17.67 1.23
CA ARG A 25 12.18 -16.39 1.89
C ARG A 25 11.98 -15.26 0.89
N ASN A 26 12.70 -15.27 -0.23
CA ASN A 26 12.56 -14.27 -1.29
C ASN A 26 11.25 -14.41 -2.07
N ASP A 27 10.60 -15.59 -2.03
CA ASP A 27 9.30 -15.81 -2.67
C ASP A 27 8.14 -15.32 -1.78
N ARG A 28 8.43 -14.86 -0.56
CA ARG A 28 7.42 -14.30 0.34
C ARG A 28 7.14 -12.86 -0.06
N VAL A 29 5.86 -12.56 -0.22
CA VAL A 29 5.36 -11.18 -0.27
C VAL A 29 5.83 -10.46 0.99
N GLN A 30 6.49 -9.33 0.79
CA GLN A 30 7.02 -8.54 1.91
C GLN A 30 5.86 -7.83 2.61
N PRO A 31 5.80 -7.85 3.96
CA PRO A 31 4.83 -7.06 4.70
C PRO A 31 5.08 -5.57 4.48
N LEU A 32 4.00 -4.80 4.50
CA LEU A 32 4.02 -3.34 4.36
C LEU A 32 4.96 -2.65 5.38
N ALA A 33 5.14 -3.23 6.56
CA ALA A 33 6.05 -2.74 7.59
C ALA A 33 7.54 -2.72 7.17
N LEU A 34 7.91 -3.46 6.12
CA LEU A 34 9.27 -3.43 5.54
C LEU A 34 9.42 -2.41 4.42
N MET A 35 8.32 -1.79 3.96
CA MET A 35 8.38 -0.71 2.98
C MET A 35 8.98 0.53 3.63
N SER A 36 9.72 1.30 2.83
CA SER A 36 10.24 2.60 3.25
C SER A 36 9.11 3.46 3.81
N ASN A 37 9.30 3.99 5.00
CA ASN A 37 8.41 5.00 5.58
C ASN A 37 8.59 6.37 4.89
N ALA A 38 9.61 6.56 4.06
CA ALA A 38 9.84 7.82 3.37
C ALA A 38 9.24 7.79 1.96
N ILE A 39 8.39 8.78 1.65
CA ILE A 39 7.94 9.08 0.29
C ILE A 39 8.51 10.43 -0.17
N LYS A 40 8.68 10.60 -1.48
CA LYS A 40 9.10 11.91 -2.04
C LYS A 40 7.87 12.70 -2.47
N VAL A 41 7.69 13.87 -1.87
CA VAL A 41 6.65 14.85 -2.21
C VAL A 41 7.36 16.14 -2.61
N HIS A 42 7.19 16.61 -3.84
CA HIS A 42 7.86 17.83 -4.34
C HIS A 42 9.39 17.84 -4.09
N ASN A 43 10.07 16.71 -4.33
CA ASN A 43 11.49 16.47 -4.04
C ASN A 43 11.90 16.44 -2.56
N GLU A 44 10.98 16.63 -1.61
CA GLU A 44 11.24 16.49 -0.18
C GLU A 44 10.85 15.10 0.32
N SER A 45 11.67 14.54 1.21
CA SER A 45 11.42 13.24 1.82
C SER A 45 10.53 13.40 3.05
N VAL A 46 9.30 12.91 2.97
CA VAL A 46 8.33 12.96 4.07
C VAL A 46 8.19 11.58 4.67
N SER A 47 8.33 11.48 5.99
CA SER A 47 8.08 10.23 6.73
C SER A 47 6.58 10.02 6.91
N ILE A 48 6.11 8.83 6.54
CA ILE A 48 4.72 8.39 6.59
C ILE A 48 4.68 7.03 7.27
N ASN A 49 3.66 6.80 8.10
CA ASN A 49 3.37 5.48 8.63
C ASN A 49 2.70 4.63 7.53
N PRO A 50 3.35 3.58 7.00
CA PRO A 50 2.79 2.77 5.91
C PRO A 50 1.45 2.15 6.29
N THR A 51 1.29 1.73 7.56
CA THR A 51 0.05 1.13 8.07
C THR A 51 -1.12 2.09 7.98
N THR A 52 -0.92 3.37 8.34
CA THR A 52 -1.96 4.40 8.26
C THR A 52 -2.39 4.64 6.81
N LEU A 53 -1.42 4.66 5.89
CA LEU A 53 -1.70 4.81 4.46
C LEU A 53 -2.50 3.62 3.92
N PHE A 54 -2.12 2.39 4.27
CA PHE A 54 -2.85 1.19 3.86
C PHE A 54 -4.28 1.14 4.43
N GLN A 55 -4.46 1.50 5.70
CA GLN A 55 -5.79 1.59 6.29
C GLN A 55 -6.69 2.58 5.55
N ARG A 56 -6.14 3.75 5.15
CA ARG A 56 -6.87 4.72 4.34
C ARG A 56 -7.26 4.13 2.99
N PHE A 57 -6.32 3.51 2.28
CA PHE A 57 -6.59 2.83 1.01
C PHE A 57 -7.67 1.77 1.14
N SER A 58 -7.61 0.89 2.14
CA SER A 58 -8.60 -0.18 2.30
C SER A 58 -10.00 0.34 2.66
N ILE A 59 -10.13 1.55 3.19
CA ILE A 59 -11.43 2.18 3.47
C ILE A 59 -11.99 2.84 2.20
N THR A 60 -11.13 3.41 1.36
CA THR A 60 -11.52 4.09 0.11
C THR A 60 -11.55 3.17 -1.12
N GLU A 61 -10.97 1.96 -1.03
CA GLU A 61 -10.95 0.96 -2.10
C GLU A 61 -12.36 0.44 -2.42
N GLN A 62 -13.04 1.09 -3.38
CA GLN A 62 -14.14 0.47 -4.12
C GLN A 62 -13.75 0.17 -5.58
N SER A 63 -12.77 0.89 -6.13
CA SER A 63 -12.15 0.65 -7.45
C SER A 63 -10.76 1.30 -7.56
N ASP A 64 -9.91 0.83 -8.49
CA ASP A 64 -8.58 1.40 -8.75
C ASP A 64 -8.69 2.85 -9.27
N GLU A 65 -9.74 3.18 -10.00
CA GLU A 65 -10.02 4.52 -10.51
C GLU A 65 -10.31 5.54 -9.39
N GLU A 66 -11.05 5.14 -8.36
CA GLU A 66 -11.36 5.99 -7.21
C GLU A 66 -10.14 6.29 -6.34
N ILE A 67 -9.19 5.37 -6.26
CA ILE A 67 -7.92 5.58 -5.53
C ILE A 67 -7.13 6.73 -6.16
N HIS A 68 -7.06 6.76 -7.50
CA HIS A 68 -6.35 7.83 -8.22
C HIS A 68 -7.01 9.20 -8.02
N ASP A 69 -8.34 9.25 -8.04
CA ASP A 69 -9.08 10.49 -7.78
C ASP A 69 -8.95 10.93 -6.32
N PHE A 70 -8.94 10.02 -5.36
CA PHE A 70 -8.73 10.33 -3.95
C PHE A 70 -7.32 10.93 -3.71
N LEU A 71 -6.29 10.27 -4.22
CA LEU A 71 -4.90 10.72 -4.10
C LEU A 71 -4.62 12.05 -4.80
N LYS A 72 -5.40 12.39 -5.82
CA LYS A 72 -5.30 13.68 -6.52
C LYS A 72 -5.61 14.86 -5.61
N TYR A 73 -6.55 14.69 -4.67
CA TYR A 73 -6.95 15.70 -3.71
C TYR A 73 -6.32 15.50 -2.33
N GLU A 74 -5.65 14.37 -2.08
CA GLU A 74 -4.87 14.13 -0.86
C GLU A 74 -3.53 14.90 -0.89
N GLN A 75 -3.62 16.23 -0.86
CA GLN A 75 -2.53 17.03 -0.34
C GLN A 75 -2.49 16.82 1.17
N PHE A 76 -1.35 16.30 1.65
CA PHE A 76 -0.83 16.40 3.01
C PHE A 76 -1.91 16.42 4.11
N SER A 77 -2.00 15.36 4.91
CA SER A 77 -2.69 15.42 6.21
C SER A 77 -1.93 16.33 7.20
N PHE A 78 -1.86 17.63 6.94
CA PHE A 78 -2.26 18.55 7.96
C PHE A 78 -3.78 18.65 7.82
N PRO A 79 -4.58 18.10 8.75
CA PRO A 79 -5.86 18.75 8.94
C PRO A 79 -5.49 20.20 9.24
N LEU A 80 -5.76 21.12 8.29
CA LEU A 80 -5.93 22.51 8.70
C LEU A 80 -6.96 22.41 9.82
N PRO A 81 -6.63 22.89 11.03
CA PRO A 81 -7.59 22.91 12.10
C PRO A 81 -8.86 23.49 11.52
N VAL A 82 -9.97 22.74 11.60
CA VAL A 82 -11.29 23.24 11.19
C VAL A 82 -11.70 24.43 12.08
N PHE A 83 -10.88 24.73 13.10
CA PHE A 83 -11.03 25.82 14.03
C PHE A 83 -9.67 26.48 14.22
N ASP A 84 -9.58 27.77 13.94
CA ASP A 84 -8.49 28.61 14.46
C ASP A 84 -8.57 28.77 15.99
N GLU A 85 -7.67 29.54 16.61
CA GLU A 85 -7.74 29.81 18.07
C GLU A 85 -9.07 30.49 18.49
N ASP A 86 -9.82 31.02 17.53
CA ASP A 86 -11.12 31.67 17.70
C ASP A 86 -12.32 30.74 17.41
N GLY A 87 -12.09 29.49 17.02
CA GLY A 87 -13.13 28.46 17.00
C GLY A 87 -14.00 28.40 15.74
N MET A 88 -13.52 28.85 14.57
CA MET A 88 -14.27 28.74 13.29
C MET A 88 -13.46 28.17 12.13
#